data_AF-A0AAU9TDS5-F1
#
_entry.id   AF-A0AAU9TDS5-F1
#
_cell.length_a   1.000
_cell.length_b   1.000
_cell.length_c   1.000
_cell.angle_alpha   90.00
_cell.angle_beta   90.00
_cell.angle_gamma   90.00
#
_symmetry.space_group_name_H-M   'P 1'
#
loop_
_entity.id
_entity.type
_entity.pdbx_description
1 polymer ?
#
loop_
_entity_poly.entity_id
_entity_poly.type
_entity_poly.pdbx_seq_one_letter_code
_entity_poly.pdbx_strand_id
1 'polypeptide(L)'
;MEEVLSALVAIKKELDEQRLEIRDTGKNVTEQVTHNINTLLEEKFKTWEHKHEILKEIVEDQEKRLYFLEKQEKKRNLVFFGIVESETEEDYPKQVLQKRRELQEQVKMEREKGTIVKIKYDKLVILKPNQKRQLHTSPTNDSQTQSDASSNVNKKNKVLKTHSSVRRSNSVSESVLKPSMLNFLVNKKVSNTTPEQDIENREKNL
;
A
#
# COMPACT_ATOMS: atom_id res chain seq x y z
N MET A 1 -16.24 80.79 -46.63
CA MET A 1 -17.02 80.28 -45.48
C MET A 1 -17.57 78.88 -45.78
N GLU A 2 -18.13 78.66 -46.97
CA GLU A 2 -18.67 77.37 -47.42
C GLU A 2 -17.60 76.25 -47.56
N GLU A 3 -16.42 76.57 -48.10
CA GLU A 3 -15.28 75.63 -48.18
C GLU A 3 -14.80 75.16 -46.79
N VAL A 4 -14.83 76.04 -45.80
CA VAL A 4 -14.44 75.73 -44.41
C VAL A 4 -15.43 74.73 -43.80
N LEU A 5 -16.72 74.92 -44.05
CA LEU A 5 -17.76 73.98 -43.60
C LEU A 5 -17.61 72.62 -44.30
N SER A 6 -17.34 72.59 -45.60
CA SER A 6 -17.08 71.36 -46.35
C SER A 6 -15.87 70.59 -45.81
N ALA A 7 -14.76 71.28 -45.54
CA ALA A 7 -13.56 70.67 -44.96
C ALA A 7 -13.84 70.09 -43.56
N LEU A 8 -14.63 70.80 -42.74
CA LEU A 8 -14.99 70.35 -41.39
C LEU A 8 -15.89 69.10 -41.41
N VAL A 9 -16.80 69.01 -42.39
CA VAL A 9 -17.60 67.80 -42.62
C VAL A 9 -16.73 66.62 -43.07
N ALA A 10 -15.76 66.85 -43.95
CA ALA A 10 -14.83 65.80 -44.40
C ALA A 10 -13.98 65.26 -43.24
N ILE A 11 -13.40 66.14 -42.42
CA ILE A 11 -12.61 65.75 -41.24
C ILE A 11 -13.46 64.95 -40.26
N LYS A 12 -14.72 65.35 -40.04
CA LYS A 12 -15.64 64.61 -39.17
C LYS A 12 -15.88 63.19 -39.71
N LYS A 13 -16.12 63.06 -41.01
CA LYS A 13 -16.33 61.75 -41.66
C LYS A 13 -15.10 60.86 -41.54
N GLU A 14 -13.91 61.39 -41.81
CA GLU A 14 -12.64 60.66 -41.66
C GLU A 14 -12.41 60.22 -40.20
N LEU A 15 -12.73 61.08 -39.23
CA LEU A 15 -12.62 60.73 -37.81
C LEU A 15 -13.59 59.61 -37.42
N ASP A 16 -14.82 59.62 -37.95
CA ASP A 16 -15.81 58.56 -37.72
C ASP A 16 -15.38 57.23 -38.36
N GLU A 17 -14.78 57.27 -39.55
CA GLU A 17 -14.18 56.12 -40.23
C GLU A 17 -13.00 55.53 -39.43
N GLN A 18 -12.05 56.37 -39.00
CA GLN A 18 -10.94 55.95 -38.14
C GLN A 18 -11.43 55.34 -36.82
N ARG A 19 -12.47 55.91 -36.20
CA ARG A 19 -13.09 55.34 -34.98
C ARG A 19 -13.67 53.96 -35.22
N LEU A 20 -14.26 53.72 -36.38
CA LEU A 20 -14.79 52.42 -36.75
C LEU A 20 -13.66 51.40 -36.95
N GLU A 21 -12.59 51.79 -37.66
CA GLU A 21 -11.43 50.93 -37.88
C GLU A 21 -10.69 50.58 -36.58
N ILE A 22 -10.50 51.55 -35.67
CA ILE A 22 -9.91 51.30 -34.35
C ILE A 22 -10.77 50.32 -33.55
N ARG A 23 -12.10 50.45 -33.66
CA ARG A 23 -13.01 49.53 -32.98
C ARG A 23 -12.89 48.11 -33.53
N ASP A 24 -12.83 47.95 -34.85
CA ASP A 24 -12.78 46.63 -35.49
C ASP A 24 -11.41 45.96 -35.34
N THR A 25 -10.32 46.73 -35.42
CA THR A 25 -8.97 46.25 -35.08
C THR A 25 -8.89 45.83 -33.61
N GLY A 26 -9.50 46.59 -32.69
CA GLY A 26 -9.62 46.24 -31.28
C GLY A 26 -10.31 44.88 -31.06
N LYS A 27 -11.46 44.65 -31.73
CA LYS A 27 -12.16 43.35 -31.68
C LYS A 27 -11.28 42.23 -32.21
N ASN A 28 -10.68 42.41 -33.38
CA ASN A 28 -9.80 41.42 -34.00
C ASN A 28 -8.63 41.03 -33.08
N VAL A 29 -7.98 41.99 -32.43
CA VAL A 29 -6.92 41.71 -31.46
C VAL A 29 -7.45 40.89 -30.28
N THR A 30 -8.61 41.25 -29.72
CA THR A 30 -9.19 40.48 -28.62
C THR A 30 -9.56 39.05 -29.03
N GLU A 31 -10.10 38.87 -30.23
CA GLU A 31 -10.45 37.57 -30.79
C GLU A 31 -9.19 36.71 -31.02
N GLN A 32 -8.13 37.30 -31.60
CA GLN A 32 -6.86 36.60 -31.82
C GLN A 32 -6.19 36.18 -30.51
N VAL A 33 -6.13 37.07 -29.52
CA VAL A 33 -5.58 36.74 -28.20
C VAL A 33 -6.39 35.61 -27.56
N THR A 34 -7.73 35.70 -27.61
CA THR A 34 -8.61 34.67 -27.08
C THR A 34 -8.41 33.34 -27.79
N HIS A 35 -8.32 33.35 -29.13
CA HIS A 35 -8.09 32.16 -29.93
C HIS A 35 -6.73 31.52 -29.59
N ASN A 36 -5.65 32.31 -29.52
CA ASN A 36 -4.31 31.84 -29.19
C ASN A 36 -4.23 31.21 -27.80
N ILE A 37 -4.91 31.79 -26.81
CA ILE A 37 -4.98 31.22 -25.47
C ILE A 37 -5.72 29.88 -25.53
N ASN A 38 -6.86 29.82 -26.21
CA ASN A 38 -7.64 28.59 -26.33
C ASN A 38 -6.89 27.49 -27.08
N THR A 39 -6.17 27.80 -28.16
CA THR A 39 -5.37 26.80 -28.89
C THR A 39 -4.23 26.26 -28.03
N LEU A 40 -3.53 27.12 -27.30
CA LEU A 40 -2.48 26.70 -26.38
C LEU A 40 -3.04 25.80 -25.27
N LEU A 41 -4.20 26.16 -24.70
CA LEU A 41 -4.85 25.36 -23.68
C LEU A 41 -5.26 23.99 -24.22
N GLU A 42 -5.86 23.93 -25.41
CA GLU A 42 -6.26 22.68 -26.06
C GLU A 42 -5.06 21.75 -26.29
N GLU A 43 -3.93 22.30 -26.76
CA GLU A 43 -2.69 21.52 -26.90
C GLU A 43 -2.21 20.97 -25.55
N LYS A 44 -2.21 21.79 -24.50
CA LYS A 44 -1.81 21.35 -23.15
C LYS A 44 -2.76 20.28 -22.62
N PHE A 45 -4.07 20.43 -22.79
CA PHE A 45 -5.06 19.42 -22.38
C PHE A 45 -4.83 18.10 -23.12
N LYS A 46 -4.66 18.14 -24.44
CA LYS A 46 -4.33 16.96 -25.24
C LYS A 46 -3.06 16.25 -24.78
N THR A 47 -2.00 17.02 -24.46
CA THR A 47 -0.76 16.42 -23.93
C THR A 47 -0.96 15.81 -22.55
N TRP A 48 -1.85 16.37 -21.72
CA TRP A 48 -2.14 15.88 -20.40
C TRP A 48 -2.99 14.61 -20.45
N GLU A 49 -4.02 14.57 -21.30
CA GLU A 49 -4.83 13.39 -21.56
C GLU A 49 -3.96 12.21 -22.02
N HIS A 50 -3.03 12.45 -22.95
CA HIS A 50 -2.12 11.41 -23.41
C HIS A 50 -1.24 10.87 -22.28
N LYS A 51 -0.68 11.76 -21.44
CA LYS A 51 0.11 11.35 -20.26
C LYS A 51 -0.75 10.58 -19.24
N HIS A 52 -2.02 10.96 -19.08
CA HIS A 52 -2.93 10.27 -18.19
C HIS A 52 -3.20 8.83 -18.65
N GLU A 53 -3.40 8.64 -19.95
CA GLU A 53 -3.60 7.30 -20.52
C GLU A 53 -2.35 6.42 -20.33
N ILE A 54 -1.15 6.94 -20.62
CA ILE A 54 0.11 6.23 -20.37
C ILE A 54 0.25 5.85 -18.89
N LEU A 55 -0.06 6.78 -17.98
CA LEU A 55 0.07 6.53 -16.55
C LEU A 55 -0.89 5.43 -16.08
N LYS A 56 -2.12 5.42 -16.62
CA LYS A 56 -3.11 4.40 -16.35
C LYS A 56 -2.64 3.01 -16.79
N GLU A 57 -2.06 2.90 -17.98
CA GLU A 57 -1.47 1.65 -18.48
C GLU A 57 -0.33 1.15 -17.56
N ILE A 58 0.57 2.06 -17.16
CA ILE A 58 1.68 1.73 -16.25
C ILE A 58 1.15 1.24 -14.90
N VAL A 59 0.12 1.87 -14.35
CA VAL A 59 -0.50 1.46 -13.08
C VAL A 59 -1.11 0.06 -13.21
N GLU A 60 -1.85 -0.21 -14.28
CA GLU A 60 -2.45 -1.53 -14.51
C GLU A 60 -1.38 -2.64 -14.62
N ASP A 61 -0.28 -2.35 -15.30
CA ASP A 61 0.84 -3.28 -15.43
C ASP A 61 1.59 -3.50 -14.11
N GLN A 62 1.74 -2.45 -13.30
CA GLN A 62 2.30 -2.55 -11.95
C GLN A 62 1.42 -3.41 -11.03
N GLU A 63 0.10 -3.27 -11.11
CA GLU A 63 -0.86 -4.08 -10.36
C GLU A 63 -0.77 -5.56 -10.76
N LYS A 64 -0.73 -5.86 -12.06
CA LYS A 64 -0.52 -7.23 -12.57
C LYS A 64 0.79 -7.83 -12.05
N ARG A 65 1.87 -7.05 -12.04
CA ARG A 65 3.17 -7.47 -11.53
C ARG A 65 3.12 -7.74 -10.03
N LEU A 66 2.48 -6.87 -9.25
CA LEU A 66 2.33 -7.03 -7.80
C LEU A 66 1.52 -8.30 -7.48
N TYR A 67 0.42 -8.51 -8.18
CA TYR A 67 -0.40 -9.72 -8.04
C TYR A 67 0.42 -11.00 -8.26
N PHE A 68 1.28 -11.03 -9.27
CA PHE A 68 2.13 -12.18 -9.52
C PHE A 68 3.16 -12.41 -8.40
N LEU A 69 3.77 -11.35 -7.88
CA LEU A 69 4.72 -11.43 -6.76
C LEU A 69 4.03 -11.93 -5.49
N GLU A 70 2.90 -11.34 -5.14
CA GLU A 70 2.13 -11.75 -3.96
C GLU A 70 1.67 -13.20 -4.09
N LYS A 71 1.26 -13.62 -5.29
CA LYS A 71 0.94 -15.02 -5.57
C LYS A 71 2.14 -15.93 -5.36
N GLN A 72 3.35 -15.53 -5.76
CA GLN A 72 4.57 -16.30 -5.57
C GLN A 72 4.90 -16.50 -4.09
N GLU A 73 4.78 -15.45 -3.28
CA GLU A 73 5.03 -15.50 -1.84
C GLU A 73 4.02 -16.40 -1.12
N LYS A 74 2.74 -16.30 -1.49
CA LYS A 74 1.66 -17.10 -0.89
C LYS A 74 1.69 -18.58 -1.27
N LYS A 75 2.38 -18.99 -2.35
CA LYS A 75 2.40 -20.40 -2.83
C LYS A 75 2.82 -21.41 -1.76
N ARG A 76 3.64 -21.00 -0.79
CA ARG A 76 4.15 -21.87 0.28
C ARG A 76 3.63 -21.51 1.66
N ASN A 77 2.72 -20.53 1.76
CA ASN A 77 2.15 -20.12 3.03
C ASN A 77 0.98 -21.02 3.37
N LEU A 78 0.99 -21.58 4.57
CA LEU A 78 -0.09 -22.42 5.10
C LEU A 78 -0.85 -21.60 6.15
N VAL A 79 -2.12 -21.32 5.89
CA VAL A 79 -2.98 -20.57 6.82
C VAL A 79 -3.74 -21.57 7.68
N PHE A 80 -3.49 -21.56 8.98
CA PHE A 80 -4.20 -22.38 9.93
C PHE A 80 -5.30 -21.57 10.60
N PHE A 81 -6.54 -22.05 10.51
CA PHE A 81 -7.69 -21.48 11.20
C PHE A 81 -8.09 -22.41 12.35
N GLY A 82 -8.47 -21.83 13.51
CA GLY A 82 -9.00 -22.61 14.64
C GLY A 82 -7.96 -23.34 15.50
N ILE A 83 -6.67 -22.98 15.36
CA ILE A 83 -5.69 -23.30 16.40
C ILE A 83 -5.96 -22.34 17.56
N VAL A 84 -6.21 -22.88 18.76
CA VAL A 84 -6.22 -22.08 19.98
C VAL A 84 -4.85 -21.46 20.12
N GLU A 85 -4.76 -20.13 20.16
CA GLU A 85 -3.53 -19.42 20.52
C GLU A 85 -3.12 -19.84 21.94
N SER A 86 -2.46 -20.98 22.07
CA SER A 86 -1.61 -21.21 23.23
C SER A 86 -0.56 -20.12 23.14
N GLU A 87 -0.36 -19.35 24.22
CA GLU A 87 0.68 -18.33 24.36
C GLU A 87 2.06 -18.97 24.10
N THR A 88 2.40 -19.25 22.85
CA THR A 88 3.68 -19.81 22.45
C THR A 88 4.63 -18.63 22.32
N GLU A 89 5.53 -18.60 23.29
CA GLU A 89 6.93 -18.15 23.38
C GLU A 89 7.67 -17.57 22.15
N GLU A 90 7.05 -17.37 20.98
CA GLU A 90 7.68 -16.97 19.72
C GLU A 90 7.72 -15.44 19.48
N ASP A 91 6.97 -14.65 20.25
CA ASP A 91 6.98 -13.18 20.15
C ASP A 91 8.18 -12.52 20.86
N TYR A 92 9.02 -13.28 21.57
CA TYR A 92 10.14 -12.74 22.33
C TYR A 92 11.49 -12.89 21.61
N PRO A 93 12.33 -11.84 21.56
CA PRO A 93 13.65 -11.93 20.95
C PRO A 93 14.54 -12.97 21.67
N LYS A 94 15.45 -13.63 20.93
CA LYS A 94 16.27 -14.76 21.43
C LYS A 94 16.95 -14.51 22.79
N GLN A 95 17.38 -13.28 23.05
CA GLN A 95 18.03 -12.88 24.30
C GLN A 95 17.09 -12.97 25.53
N VAL A 96 15.81 -12.68 25.34
CA VAL A 96 14.77 -12.75 26.39
C VAL A 96 14.42 -14.20 26.71
N LEU A 97 14.38 -15.08 25.70
CA LEU A 97 14.12 -16.51 25.90
C LEU A 97 15.22 -17.20 26.71
N GLN A 98 16.49 -16.86 26.44
CA GLN A 98 17.61 -17.41 27.19
C GLN A 98 17.58 -16.97 28.66
N LYS A 99 17.39 -15.67 28.92
CA LYS A 99 17.21 -15.16 30.29
C LYS A 99 16.00 -15.79 30.99
N ARG A 100 14.88 -15.95 30.30
CA ARG A 100 13.67 -16.55 30.88
C ARG A 100 13.91 -18.01 31.32
N ARG A 101 14.71 -18.77 30.57
CA ARG A 101 15.12 -20.14 30.94
C ARG A 101 15.92 -20.14 32.25
N GLU A 102 16.88 -19.22 32.40
CA GLU A 102 17.67 -19.04 33.61
C GLU A 102 16.81 -18.61 34.82
N LEU A 103 15.87 -17.67 34.60
CA LEU A 103 14.95 -17.21 35.65
C LEU A 103 13.93 -18.28 36.05
N GLN A 104 13.53 -19.18 35.14
CA GLN A 104 12.65 -20.32 35.47
C GLN A 104 13.30 -21.28 36.47
N GLU A 105 14.61 -21.51 36.38
CA GLU A 105 15.36 -22.33 37.32
C GLU A 105 15.38 -21.69 38.71
N GLN A 106 15.59 -20.37 38.77
CA GLN A 106 15.51 -19.60 40.02
C GLN A 106 14.09 -19.59 40.62
N VAL A 107 13.03 -19.48 39.81
CA VAL A 107 11.64 -19.59 40.29
C VAL A 107 11.37 -20.94 40.93
N LYS A 108 11.89 -22.04 40.36
CA LYS A 108 11.68 -23.37 40.94
C LYS A 108 12.31 -23.46 42.33
N MET A 109 13.55 -22.99 42.47
CA MET A 109 14.22 -22.95 43.78
C MET A 109 13.46 -22.06 44.78
N GLU A 110 12.95 -20.90 44.38
CA GLU A 110 12.18 -20.03 45.28
C GLU A 110 10.78 -20.59 45.62
N ARG A 111 10.16 -21.38 44.72
CA ARG A 111 8.92 -22.13 45.02
C ARG A 111 9.17 -23.28 45.99
N GLU A 112 10.29 -23.99 45.86
CA GLU A 112 10.70 -25.04 46.80
C GLU A 112 10.97 -24.46 48.19
N LYS A 113 11.49 -23.24 48.26
CA LYS A 113 11.59 -22.44 49.50
C LYS A 113 10.25 -21.87 49.99
N GLY A 114 9.13 -22.16 49.31
CA GLY A 114 7.78 -21.77 49.70
C GLY A 114 7.35 -20.35 49.30
N THR A 115 8.12 -19.65 48.46
CA THR A 115 7.81 -18.29 48.00
C THR A 115 7.11 -18.30 46.64
N ILE A 116 6.00 -17.56 46.52
CA ILE A 116 5.25 -17.46 45.26
C ILE A 116 5.93 -16.41 44.35
N VAL A 117 6.67 -16.89 43.36
CA VAL A 117 7.37 -16.04 42.37
C VAL A 117 6.78 -16.24 40.97
N LYS A 118 6.57 -15.14 40.24
CA LYS A 118 6.20 -15.13 38.81
C LYS A 118 7.28 -14.44 37.98
N ILE A 119 7.45 -14.91 36.75
CA ILE A 119 8.33 -14.28 35.76
C ILE A 119 7.49 -13.35 34.91
N LYS A 120 7.94 -12.10 34.73
CA LYS A 120 7.37 -11.14 33.78
C LYS A 120 8.52 -10.60 32.92
N TYR A 121 8.56 -10.99 31.65
CA TYR A 121 9.70 -10.75 30.74
C TYR A 121 11.03 -11.24 31.36
N ASP A 122 12.03 -10.36 31.50
CA ASP A 122 13.38 -10.63 32.03
C ASP A 122 13.48 -10.46 33.56
N LYS A 123 12.35 -10.39 34.28
CA LYS A 123 12.36 -10.06 35.71
C LYS A 123 11.59 -11.09 36.54
N LEU A 124 12.17 -11.42 37.69
CA LEU A 124 11.52 -12.18 38.76
C LEU A 124 10.72 -11.23 39.64
N VAL A 125 9.44 -11.53 39.82
CA VAL A 125 8.54 -10.74 40.67
C VAL A 125 8.04 -11.64 41.80
N ILE A 126 8.44 -11.30 43.02
CA ILE A 126 7.96 -11.95 44.25
C ILE A 126 6.56 -11.39 44.56
N LEU A 127 5.54 -12.25 44.53
CA LEU A 127 4.19 -11.86 44.89
C LEU A 127 3.98 -12.10 46.37
N LYS A 128 3.82 -11.01 47.14
CA LYS A 128 3.34 -11.10 48.51
C LYS A 128 1.89 -11.60 48.49
N PRO A 129 1.51 -12.58 49.33
CA PRO A 129 0.12 -12.99 49.44
C PRO A 129 -0.66 -11.80 50.01
N ASN A 130 -1.49 -11.18 49.17
CA ASN A 130 -2.45 -10.18 49.64
C ASN A 130 -3.49 -10.92 50.50
N GLN A 131 -3.61 -10.54 51.77
CA GLN A 131 -4.67 -11.00 52.66
C GLN A 131 -6.02 -10.49 52.11
N LYS A 132 -6.60 -11.22 51.16
CA LYS A 132 -7.98 -10.98 50.75
C LYS A 132 -8.87 -11.43 51.92
N ARG A 133 -9.77 -10.55 52.37
CA ARG A 133 -10.83 -10.85 53.34
C ARG A 133 -11.51 -12.17 52.96
N GLN A 134 -11.65 -13.09 53.91
CA GLN A 134 -12.46 -14.29 53.74
C GLN A 134 -13.89 -13.87 53.38
N LEU A 135 -14.42 -14.39 52.27
CA LEU A 135 -15.84 -14.25 51.97
C LEU A 135 -16.62 -15.12 52.97
N HIS A 136 -17.62 -14.54 53.61
CA HIS A 136 -18.48 -15.22 54.57
C HIS A 136 -19.29 -16.31 53.87
N THR A 137 -19.07 -17.56 54.27
CA THR A 137 -19.92 -18.69 53.89
C THR A 137 -21.30 -18.48 54.50
N SER A 138 -22.32 -18.35 53.64
CA SER A 138 -23.72 -18.37 54.05
C SER A 138 -24.09 -19.76 54.58
N PRO A 139 -25.08 -19.88 55.50
CA PRO A 139 -25.31 -21.10 56.25
C PRO A 139 -25.85 -22.23 55.37
N THR A 140 -25.30 -23.42 55.61
CA THR A 140 -25.63 -24.71 55.02
C THR A 140 -27.08 -25.11 55.33
N ASN A 141 -27.83 -25.53 54.31
CA ASN A 141 -29.06 -26.31 54.51
C ASN A 141 -28.76 -27.75 54.08
N ASP A 142 -28.76 -28.66 55.06
CA ASP A 142 -28.62 -30.09 54.87
C ASP A 142 -29.82 -30.64 54.11
N SER A 143 -29.56 -31.36 53.02
CA SER A 143 -30.46 -32.39 52.48
C SER A 143 -29.64 -33.36 51.64
N GLN A 144 -29.44 -34.56 52.19
CA GLN A 144 -28.83 -35.72 51.55
C GLN A 144 -29.59 -36.11 50.28
N THR A 145 -28.91 -36.47 49.19
CA THR A 145 -28.98 -37.83 48.58
C THR A 145 -28.12 -37.99 47.32
N GLN A 146 -27.20 -38.96 47.42
CA GLN A 146 -26.82 -39.99 46.44
C GLN A 146 -26.15 -39.61 45.10
N SER A 147 -24.93 -40.13 44.99
CA SER A 147 -24.17 -40.45 43.79
C SER A 147 -24.98 -41.25 42.76
N ASP A 148 -24.72 -41.01 41.48
CA ASP A 148 -24.42 -42.12 40.56
C ASP A 148 -23.67 -41.62 39.31
N ALA A 149 -22.58 -42.31 39.01
CA ALA A 149 -21.91 -42.26 37.74
C ALA A 149 -22.73 -43.04 36.71
N SER A 150 -23.04 -42.44 35.57
CA SER A 150 -23.34 -43.23 34.37
C SER A 150 -22.91 -42.49 33.12
N SER A 151 -22.00 -43.16 32.41
CA SER A 151 -21.78 -43.08 30.98
C SER A 151 -23.06 -42.78 30.20
N ASN A 152 -22.97 -42.02 29.10
CA ASN A 152 -23.12 -42.63 27.77
C ASN A 152 -23.17 -41.68 26.56
N VAL A 153 -22.51 -42.18 25.51
CA VAL A 153 -23.00 -42.26 24.12
C VAL A 153 -22.46 -41.29 23.07
N ASN A 154 -21.53 -41.87 22.29
CA ASN A 154 -21.22 -41.60 20.90
C ASN A 154 -22.47 -41.57 19.99
N LYS A 155 -22.54 -40.61 19.07
CA LYS A 155 -23.16 -40.83 17.74
C LYS A 155 -22.29 -40.23 16.64
N LYS A 156 -21.71 -41.11 15.82
CA LYS A 156 -21.04 -40.85 14.55
C LYS A 156 -22.05 -40.65 13.42
N ASN A 157 -21.60 -39.99 12.35
CA ASN A 157 -21.81 -40.25 10.90
C ASN A 157 -21.80 -38.89 10.17
N LYS A 158 -21.19 -38.66 9.00
CA LYS A 158 -21.00 -39.51 7.81
C LYS A 158 -19.94 -38.86 6.90
N VAL A 159 -18.98 -39.66 6.42
CA VAL A 159 -17.98 -39.28 5.40
C VAL A 159 -18.61 -39.45 4.02
N LEU A 160 -18.39 -38.49 3.13
CA LEU A 160 -18.50 -38.65 1.68
C LEU A 160 -17.21 -38.14 1.03
N LYS A 161 -16.40 -39.09 0.57
CA LYS A 161 -15.29 -38.88 -0.38
C LYS A 161 -15.86 -39.00 -1.78
N THR A 162 -15.51 -38.08 -2.67
CA THR A 162 -15.49 -38.34 -4.11
C THR A 162 -14.19 -37.80 -4.71
N HIS A 163 -13.60 -38.64 -5.54
CA HIS A 163 -12.27 -38.61 -6.11
C HIS A 163 -12.14 -37.62 -7.28
N SER A 164 -10.94 -37.05 -7.48
CA SER A 164 -10.22 -37.14 -8.76
C SER A 164 -8.77 -36.65 -8.60
N SER A 165 -7.82 -37.56 -8.83
CA SER A 165 -6.39 -37.26 -8.95
C SER A 165 -6.16 -36.46 -10.23
N VAL A 166 -5.69 -35.21 -10.10
CA VAL A 166 -5.33 -34.38 -11.25
C VAL A 166 -4.01 -34.91 -11.81
N ARG A 167 -4.11 -35.57 -12.98
CA ARG A 167 -3.00 -35.93 -13.85
C ARG A 167 -2.14 -34.70 -14.15
N ARG A 168 -0.84 -34.81 -13.88
CA ARG A 168 0.18 -33.91 -14.43
C ARG A 168 0.38 -34.23 -15.91
N SER A 169 0.15 -33.26 -16.80
CA SER A 169 0.64 -33.31 -18.17
C SER A 169 1.98 -32.57 -18.25
N ASN A 170 3.03 -33.33 -18.56
CA ASN A 170 4.26 -32.79 -19.14
C ASN A 170 4.04 -32.64 -20.65
N SER A 171 4.31 -31.47 -21.21
CA SER A 171 4.68 -31.32 -22.62
C SER A 171 5.52 -30.06 -22.79
N VAL A 172 6.75 -30.24 -23.22
CA VAL A 172 7.70 -29.20 -23.61
C VAL A 172 7.29 -28.65 -24.98
N SER A 173 7.24 -27.33 -25.15
CA SER A 173 7.39 -26.71 -26.46
C SER A 173 8.52 -25.69 -26.40
N GLU A 174 9.50 -25.94 -27.25
CA GLU A 174 10.73 -25.21 -27.47
C GLU A 174 10.46 -23.83 -28.08
N SER A 175 11.42 -22.91 -27.92
CA SER A 175 11.46 -21.51 -28.40
C SER A 175 10.70 -20.47 -27.55
N VAL A 176 11.42 -19.94 -26.56
CA VAL A 176 11.71 -18.50 -26.31
C VAL A 176 12.40 -18.49 -24.94
N LEU A 177 13.72 -18.64 -24.96
CA LEU A 177 14.55 -18.45 -23.77
C LEU A 177 14.48 -16.96 -23.40
N LYS A 178 13.61 -16.62 -22.44
CA LYS A 178 13.61 -15.30 -21.82
C LYS A 178 14.99 -15.09 -21.18
N PRO A 179 15.65 -13.94 -21.40
CA PRO A 179 16.94 -13.69 -20.78
C PRO A 179 16.79 -13.71 -19.26
N SER A 180 17.67 -14.45 -18.59
CA SER A 180 17.82 -14.45 -17.14
C SER A 180 18.05 -13.02 -16.65
N MET A 181 17.49 -12.67 -15.48
CA MET A 181 17.66 -11.37 -14.80
C MET A 181 19.12 -10.90 -14.70
N LEU A 182 20.08 -11.85 -14.76
CA LEU A 182 21.51 -11.58 -14.76
C LEU A 182 21.99 -10.84 -16.01
N ASN A 183 21.29 -10.92 -17.13
CA ASN A 183 21.64 -10.19 -18.36
C ASN A 183 21.42 -8.68 -18.22
N PHE A 184 20.51 -8.23 -17.36
CA PHE A 184 20.32 -6.80 -17.08
C PHE A 184 21.39 -6.21 -16.15
N LEU A 185 22.15 -7.05 -15.45
CA LEU A 185 23.24 -6.60 -14.57
C LEU A 185 24.56 -6.39 -15.33
N VAL A 186 24.70 -6.99 -16.51
CA VAL A 186 25.91 -6.93 -17.35
C VAL A 186 25.71 -5.88 -18.45
N ASN A 187 25.65 -4.62 -18.05
CA ASN A 187 26.16 -3.45 -18.79
C ASN A 187 25.74 -2.17 -18.06
N LYS A 188 26.47 -1.83 -16.99
CA LYS A 188 26.40 -0.49 -16.37
C LYS A 188 27.80 0.03 -16.07
N LYS A 189 28.59 0.25 -17.13
CA LYS A 189 29.73 1.18 -17.15
C LYS A 189 29.91 1.77 -18.56
N VAL A 190 28.97 2.61 -18.98
CA VAL A 190 29.24 3.65 -19.98
C VAL A 190 28.44 4.90 -19.56
N SER A 191 29.18 5.93 -19.19
CA SER A 191 28.83 7.35 -18.93
C SER A 191 27.35 7.75 -18.81
N ASN A 192 26.98 8.21 -17.60
CA ASN A 192 25.88 9.16 -17.45
C ASN A 192 26.33 10.51 -18.03
N THR A 193 25.69 10.96 -19.10
CA THR A 193 25.65 12.37 -19.48
C THR A 193 24.18 12.80 -19.51
N THR A 194 23.81 13.57 -18.50
CA THR A 194 22.52 14.25 -18.36
C THR A 194 22.39 15.33 -19.44
N PRO A 195 21.23 15.53 -20.09
CA PRO A 195 21.03 16.53 -21.16
C PRO A 195 20.94 17.98 -20.65
N GLU A 196 21.62 18.33 -19.56
CA GLU A 196 21.51 19.64 -18.90
C GLU A 196 22.79 20.49 -19.04
N GLN A 197 23.74 20.09 -19.90
CA GLN A 197 24.98 20.84 -20.20
C GLN A 197 25.16 21.21 -21.68
N ASP A 198 24.19 20.92 -22.54
CA ASP A 198 24.27 21.23 -23.99
C ASP A 198 23.74 22.62 -24.37
N ILE A 199 23.15 23.37 -23.43
CA ILE A 199 22.65 24.74 -23.71
C ILE A 199 23.75 25.79 -23.44
N GLU A 200 24.65 25.57 -22.48
CA GLU A 200 25.69 26.57 -22.15
C GLU A 200 26.89 26.55 -23.12
N ASN A 201 27.11 25.45 -23.84
CA ASN A 201 28.25 25.31 -24.77
C ASN A 201 27.95 25.75 -26.21
N ARG A 202 26.71 26.14 -26.52
CA ARG A 202 26.33 26.64 -27.85
C ARG A 202 26.44 28.16 -28.00
N GLU A 203 26.55 28.90 -26.89
CA GLU A 203 26.68 30.37 -26.89
C GLU A 203 28.12 30.88 -26.81
N LYS A 204 29.13 30.00 -26.70
CA LYS A 204 30.55 30.39 -26.66
C LYS A 204 31.33 30.12 -27.95
N ASN A 205 30.65 29.78 -29.04
CA ASN A 205 31.26 29.56 -30.37
C ASN A 205 30.46 30.22 -31.52
N LEU A 206 29.82 31.35 -31.25
CA LEU A 206 29.35 32.30 -32.28
C LEU A 206 29.94 33.68 -32.01
#